data_AF-A0A8T4W228-F1
#
_entry.id   AF-A0A8T4W228-F1
#
_cell.length_a   1.000
_cell.length_b   1.000
_cell.length_c   1.000
_cell.angle_alpha   90.00
_cell.angle_beta   90.00
_cell.angle_gamma   90.00
#
_symmetry.space_group_name_H-M   'P 1'
#
loop_
_entity.id
_entity.type
_entity.pdbx_description
1 polymer ?
#
loop_
_entity_poly.entity_id
_entity_poly.type
_entity_poly.pdbx_seq_one_letter_code
_entity_poly.pdbx_strand_id
1 'polypeptide(L)'
;VEDYPATVVDTRKTTPGLRILEKYAVRVGGGFNHRMGLYDAVLIKDNHMAAGEGITGAIKSIKEKVPHTIKVEVEVEELSEVEEALEAGADIIMLDNMDTEDMEKSVKLIGNNAISEASGGVTLENIEKVAMTGVDVISVGALTHQIESIDISLDVE
;
A
#
# COMPACT_ATOMS: atom_id res chain seq x y z
N VAL A 1 -1.59 9.91 -12.42
CA VAL A 1 -2.92 9.46 -11.96
C VAL A 1 -3.82 10.63 -11.52
N GLU A 2 -3.56 11.85 -11.98
CA GLU A 2 -4.27 13.06 -11.54
C GLU A 2 -5.77 13.04 -11.88
N ASP A 3 -6.14 12.36 -12.97
CA ASP A 3 -7.53 12.18 -13.41
C ASP A 3 -8.32 11.13 -12.59
N TYR A 4 -7.67 10.46 -11.64
CA TYR A 4 -8.26 9.40 -10.82
C TYR A 4 -8.23 9.80 -9.34
N PRO A 5 -9.18 9.29 -8.52
CA PRO A 5 -9.19 9.56 -7.08
C PRO A 5 -8.02 8.87 -6.33
N ALA A 6 -7.31 7.95 -7.01
CA ALA A 6 -6.23 7.16 -6.44
C ALA A 6 -5.06 8.04 -5.96
N THR A 7 -4.59 7.77 -4.74
CA THR A 7 -3.44 8.45 -4.15
C THR A 7 -2.18 7.59 -4.28
N VAL A 8 -1.08 8.16 -4.74
CA VAL A 8 0.21 7.46 -4.80
C VAL A 8 0.94 7.58 -3.46
N VAL A 9 1.36 6.45 -2.91
CA VAL A 9 2.13 6.39 -1.66
C VAL A 9 3.49 5.71 -1.83
N ASP A 10 4.43 6.10 -0.98
CA ASP A 10 5.73 5.44 -0.85
C ASP A 10 5.66 4.08 -0.13
N THR A 11 6.81 3.46 0.13
CA THR A 11 6.89 2.22 0.92
C THR A 11 7.97 2.31 2.01
N ARG A 12 8.31 1.16 2.60
CA ARG A 12 9.48 1.01 3.49
C ARG A 12 10.73 0.50 2.76
N LYS A 13 10.66 0.29 1.44
CA LYS A 13 11.79 -0.08 0.57
C LYS A 13 12.65 1.16 0.30
N THR A 14 13.28 1.68 1.35
CA THR A 14 14.03 2.94 1.40
C THR A 14 15.51 2.68 1.61
N THR A 15 16.38 3.60 1.22
CA THR A 15 17.81 3.52 1.54
C THR A 15 18.02 3.49 3.05
N PRO A 16 18.79 2.53 3.60
CA PRO A 16 19.04 2.45 5.04
C PRO A 16 19.57 3.77 5.61
N GLY A 17 18.92 4.28 6.65
CA GLY A 17 19.28 5.55 7.31
C GLY A 17 18.69 6.81 6.67
N LEU A 18 18.18 6.75 5.43
CA LEU A 18 17.69 7.93 4.70
C LEU A 18 16.16 8.01 4.57
N ARG A 19 15.41 7.09 5.19
CA ARG A 19 13.95 6.99 5.06
C ARG A 19 13.22 8.33 5.24
N ILE A 20 13.59 9.12 6.26
CA ILE A 20 12.93 10.40 6.52
C ILE A 20 13.10 11.36 5.33
N LEU A 21 14.30 11.41 4.74
CA LEU A 21 14.60 12.26 3.60
C LEU A 21 13.88 11.77 2.33
N GLU A 22 13.89 10.48 2.08
CA GLU A 22 13.22 9.89 0.90
C GLU A 22 11.70 10.04 0.97
N LYS A 23 11.08 9.77 2.12
CA LYS A 23 9.65 10.00 2.31
C LYS A 23 9.29 11.48 2.22
N TYR A 24 10.16 12.38 2.68
CA TYR A 24 9.98 13.81 2.46
C TYR A 24 10.03 14.16 0.97
N ALA A 25 10.97 13.60 0.20
CA ALA A 25 11.05 13.81 -1.25
C ALA A 25 9.76 13.34 -1.96
N VAL A 26 9.16 12.22 -1.55
CA VAL A 26 7.86 11.76 -2.08
C VAL A 26 6.76 12.80 -1.83
N ARG A 27 6.69 13.38 -0.61
CA ARG A 27 5.74 14.47 -0.31
C ARG A 27 5.96 15.70 -1.18
N VAL A 28 7.22 16.08 -1.41
CA VAL A 28 7.57 17.21 -2.29
C VAL A 28 7.13 16.93 -3.73
N GLY A 29 7.21 15.68 -4.20
CA GLY A 29 6.73 15.25 -5.51
C GLY A 29 5.21 15.10 -5.65
N GLY A 30 4.43 15.40 -4.61
CA GLY A 30 2.96 15.29 -4.62
C GLY A 30 2.41 13.93 -4.18
N GLY A 31 3.28 12.96 -3.85
CA GLY A 31 2.87 11.70 -3.25
C GLY A 31 2.55 11.82 -1.76
N PHE A 32 2.13 10.70 -1.18
CA PHE A 32 1.84 10.58 0.24
C PHE A 32 2.70 9.50 0.89
N ASN A 33 2.75 9.51 2.22
CA ASN A 33 3.57 8.56 2.96
C ASN A 33 2.70 7.43 3.47
N HIS A 34 3.04 6.20 3.10
CA HIS A 34 2.66 5.02 3.86
C HIS A 34 3.39 5.03 5.22
N ARG A 35 3.04 4.11 6.11
CA ARG A 35 3.70 3.91 7.42
C ARG A 35 5.23 4.06 7.38
N MET A 36 5.79 4.76 8.36
CA MET A 36 7.21 5.01 8.57
C MET A 36 7.97 3.74 9.00
N GLY A 37 7.33 2.87 9.77
CA GLY A 37 7.99 1.72 10.38
C GLY A 37 7.05 0.56 10.67
N LEU A 38 7.48 -0.33 11.56
CA LEU A 38 6.61 -1.39 12.12
C LEU A 38 5.86 -0.91 13.37
N TYR A 39 6.12 0.30 13.83
CA TYR A 39 5.68 0.83 15.11
C TYR A 39 4.48 1.78 15.01
N ASP A 40 4.09 2.18 13.80
CA ASP A 40 3.09 3.24 13.56
C ASP A 40 1.83 2.78 12.81
N ALA A 41 1.84 1.59 12.20
CA ALA A 41 0.64 0.96 11.64
C ALA A 41 0.80 -0.57 11.54
N VAL A 42 -0.33 -1.27 11.61
CA VAL A 42 -0.36 -2.72 11.38
C VAL A 42 -0.57 -3.01 9.90
N LEU A 43 0.29 -3.85 9.35
CA LEU A 43 0.11 -4.49 8.04
C LEU A 43 0.40 -5.98 8.23
N ILE A 44 -0.62 -6.79 8.06
CA ILE A 44 -0.58 -8.24 8.05
C ILE A 44 -0.14 -8.66 6.65
N LYS A 45 0.81 -9.59 6.59
CA LYS A 45 1.39 -10.14 5.36
C LYS A 45 1.26 -11.66 5.36
N ASP A 46 1.51 -12.28 4.22
CA ASP A 46 1.67 -13.73 4.00
C ASP A 46 2.27 -14.49 5.21
N ASN A 47 3.41 -14.04 5.72
CA ASN A 47 4.14 -14.69 6.80
C ASN A 47 3.40 -14.63 8.14
N HIS A 48 2.60 -13.60 8.37
CA HIS A 48 1.78 -13.48 9.57
C HIS A 48 0.57 -14.42 9.51
N MET A 49 -0.02 -14.58 8.32
CA MET A 49 -1.13 -15.49 8.09
C MET A 49 -0.67 -16.94 8.23
N ALA A 50 0.49 -17.28 7.66
CA ALA A 50 1.12 -18.59 7.78
C ALA A 50 1.54 -18.94 9.21
N ALA A 51 1.97 -17.95 10.01
CA ALA A 51 2.31 -18.15 11.41
C ALA A 51 1.10 -18.18 12.35
N GLY A 52 -0.06 -17.71 11.89
CA GLY A 52 -1.27 -17.53 12.67
C GLY A 52 -2.38 -18.51 12.29
N GLU A 53 -3.62 -18.04 12.48
CA GLU A 53 -4.85 -18.78 12.21
C GLU A 53 -5.50 -18.32 10.90
N GLY A 54 -4.69 -18.02 9.87
CA GLY A 54 -5.16 -17.47 8.59
C GLY A 54 -5.57 -15.99 8.65
N ILE A 55 -6.23 -15.49 7.61
CA ILE A 55 -6.64 -14.08 7.45
C ILE A 55 -7.59 -13.67 8.58
N THR A 56 -8.70 -14.40 8.74
CA THR A 56 -9.72 -14.06 9.74
C THR A 56 -9.15 -14.02 11.16
N GLY A 57 -8.38 -15.05 11.53
CA GLY A 57 -7.80 -15.15 12.87
C GLY A 57 -6.76 -14.07 13.13
N ALA A 58 -5.91 -13.76 12.15
CA ALA A 58 -4.90 -12.70 12.27
C ALA A 58 -5.55 -11.33 12.49
N ILE A 59 -6.54 -10.97 11.67
CA ILE A 59 -7.22 -9.67 11.76
C ILE A 59 -7.94 -9.52 13.10
N LYS A 60 -8.76 -10.51 13.50
CA LYS A 60 -9.52 -10.45 14.77
C LYS A 60 -8.60 -10.35 15.98
N SER A 61 -7.57 -11.19 16.03
CA SER A 61 -6.57 -11.21 17.12
C SER A 61 -5.84 -9.88 17.27
N ILE A 62 -5.55 -9.19 16.15
CA ILE A 62 -4.89 -7.90 16.15
C ILE A 62 -5.86 -6.79 16.57
N LYS A 63 -7.09 -6.76 16.03
CA LYS A 63 -8.09 -5.72 16.34
C LYS A 63 -8.47 -5.72 17.83
N GLU A 64 -8.39 -6.85 18.53
CA GLU A 64 -8.57 -6.91 19.98
C GLU A 64 -7.41 -6.30 20.79
N LYS A 65 -6.21 -6.20 20.19
CA LYS A 65 -4.98 -5.77 20.88
C LYS A 65 -4.57 -4.34 20.56
N VAL A 66 -4.94 -3.82 19.39
CA VAL A 66 -4.55 -2.48 18.97
C VAL A 66 -5.57 -1.43 19.43
N PRO A 67 -5.13 -0.20 19.79
CA PRO A 67 -6.04 0.90 20.04
C PRO A 67 -6.90 1.21 18.81
N HIS A 68 -8.12 1.69 19.03
CA HIS A 68 -9.06 2.11 17.97
C HIS A 68 -8.52 3.17 17.00
N THR A 69 -7.41 3.84 17.33
CA THR A 69 -6.74 4.83 16.49
C THR A 69 -5.77 4.21 15.47
N ILE A 70 -5.47 2.91 15.56
CA ILE A 70 -4.59 2.20 14.63
C ILE A 70 -5.44 1.40 13.66
N LYS A 71 -5.28 1.65 12.36
CA LYS A 71 -5.89 0.85 11.30
C LYS A 71 -5.14 -0.47 11.13
N VAL A 72 -5.89 -1.52 10.81
CA VAL A 72 -5.37 -2.85 10.46
C VAL A 72 -5.47 -3.04 8.95
N GLU A 73 -4.31 -3.11 8.32
CA GLU A 73 -4.15 -3.42 6.91
C GLU A 73 -3.79 -4.90 6.73
N VAL A 74 -4.27 -5.52 5.65
CA VAL A 74 -3.94 -6.90 5.27
C VAL A 74 -3.60 -7.00 3.80
N GLU A 75 -2.54 -7.74 3.50
CA GLU A 75 -2.09 -8.11 2.15
C GLU A 75 -2.80 -9.38 1.70
N VAL A 76 -3.39 -9.34 0.50
CA VAL A 76 -4.09 -10.46 -0.14
C VAL A 76 -3.65 -10.59 -1.59
N GLU A 77 -3.68 -11.81 -2.11
CA GLU A 77 -3.22 -12.17 -3.46
C GLU A 77 -4.39 -12.59 -4.37
N GLU A 78 -5.52 -13.05 -3.81
CA GLU A 78 -6.68 -13.53 -4.59
C GLU A 78 -8.04 -12.98 -4.11
N LEU A 79 -9.05 -12.98 -4.99
CA LEU A 79 -10.38 -12.39 -4.72
C LEU A 79 -11.10 -13.03 -3.52
N SER A 80 -10.92 -14.33 -3.28
CA SER A 80 -11.51 -15.05 -2.13
C SER A 80 -10.99 -14.50 -0.79
N GLU A 81 -9.73 -14.09 -0.75
CA GLU A 81 -9.09 -13.53 0.44
C GLU A 81 -9.61 -12.11 0.74
N VAL A 82 -10.03 -11.37 -0.29
CA VAL A 82 -10.68 -10.05 -0.13
C VAL A 82 -12.00 -10.19 0.62
N GLU A 83 -12.83 -11.17 0.25
CA GLU A 83 -14.10 -11.46 0.95
C GLU A 83 -13.84 -11.80 2.42
N GLU A 84 -12.88 -12.69 2.67
CA GLU A 84 -12.51 -13.09 4.04
C GLU A 84 -12.01 -11.90 4.87
N ALA A 85 -11.14 -11.05 4.29
CA ALA A 85 -10.60 -9.87 4.95
C ALA A 85 -11.68 -8.84 5.30
N LEU A 86 -12.66 -8.64 4.41
CA LEU A 86 -13.81 -7.75 4.65
C LEU A 86 -14.68 -8.27 5.79
N GLU A 87 -15.03 -9.55 5.78
CA GLU A 87 -15.83 -10.17 6.86
C GLU A 87 -15.11 -10.15 8.21
N ALA A 88 -13.78 -10.28 8.19
CA ALA A 88 -12.95 -10.16 9.38
C ALA A 88 -12.80 -8.71 9.87
N GLY A 89 -13.19 -7.72 9.06
CA GLY A 89 -13.21 -6.31 9.40
C GLY A 89 -11.87 -5.61 9.22
N ALA A 90 -11.08 -5.95 8.19
CA ALA A 90 -9.90 -5.18 7.80
C ALA A 90 -10.27 -3.70 7.52
N ASP A 91 -9.41 -2.77 7.92
CA ASP A 91 -9.63 -1.33 7.67
C ASP A 91 -9.06 -0.91 6.30
N ILE A 92 -8.03 -1.63 5.83
CA ILE A 92 -7.36 -1.45 4.54
C ILE A 92 -7.05 -2.84 3.97
N ILE A 93 -7.30 -3.05 2.68
CA ILE A 93 -7.01 -4.30 1.98
C ILE A 93 -6.05 -3.98 0.83
N MET A 94 -4.83 -4.52 0.94
CA MET A 94 -3.77 -4.40 -0.05
C MET A 94 -3.85 -5.58 -1.03
N LEU A 95 -4.12 -5.26 -2.29
CA LEU A 95 -4.18 -6.16 -3.43
C LEU A 95 -2.76 -6.31 -4.01
N ASP A 96 -2.03 -7.36 -3.62
CA ASP A 96 -0.64 -7.54 -4.01
C ASP A 96 -0.51 -8.33 -5.31
N ASN A 97 0.12 -7.74 -6.32
CA ASN A 97 0.38 -8.33 -7.64
C ASN A 97 -0.85 -8.92 -8.36
N MET A 98 -2.07 -8.49 -7.99
CA MET A 98 -3.29 -8.83 -8.74
C MET A 98 -3.27 -8.20 -10.13
N ASP A 99 -3.82 -8.90 -11.11
CA ASP A 99 -4.09 -8.29 -12.41
C ASP A 99 -5.23 -7.26 -12.33
N THR A 100 -5.35 -6.43 -13.35
CA THR A 100 -6.33 -5.33 -13.36
C THR A 100 -7.78 -5.83 -13.35
N GLU A 101 -8.06 -7.01 -13.89
CA GLU A 101 -9.43 -7.56 -13.93
C GLU A 101 -9.87 -7.98 -12.53
N ASP A 102 -9.00 -8.68 -11.81
CA ASP A 102 -9.28 -9.11 -10.44
C ASP A 102 -9.21 -7.94 -9.45
N MET A 103 -8.37 -6.94 -9.70
CA MET A 103 -8.36 -5.69 -8.96
C MET A 103 -9.69 -4.93 -9.09
N GLU A 104 -10.26 -4.82 -10.30
CA GLU A 104 -11.58 -4.21 -10.50
C GLU A 104 -12.70 -4.96 -9.76
N LYS A 105 -12.67 -6.29 -9.76
CA LYS A 105 -13.63 -7.12 -9.00
C LYS A 105 -13.47 -6.88 -7.51
N SER A 106 -12.23 -6.83 -7.03
CA SER A 106 -11.88 -6.60 -5.62
C SER A 106 -12.35 -5.22 -5.15
N VAL A 107 -12.10 -4.16 -5.91
CA VAL A 107 -12.58 -2.80 -5.60
C VAL A 107 -14.10 -2.76 -5.51
N LYS A 108 -14.82 -3.40 -6.44
CA LYS A 108 -16.29 -3.47 -6.41
C LYS A 108 -16.81 -4.20 -5.18
N LEU A 109 -16.14 -5.28 -4.78
CA LEU A 109 -16.47 -6.07 -3.60
C LEU A 109 -16.21 -5.30 -2.30
N ILE A 110 -15.07 -4.61 -2.21
CA ILE A 110 -14.68 -3.79 -1.06
C ILE A 110 -15.67 -2.64 -0.86
N GLY A 111 -16.00 -1.93 -1.94
CA GLY A 111 -16.90 -0.78 -1.89
C GLY A 111 -16.43 0.27 -0.87
N ASN A 112 -17.32 0.71 0.01
CA ASN A 112 -17.00 1.70 1.05
C ASN A 112 -16.67 1.06 2.42
N ASN A 113 -16.46 -0.27 2.48
CA ASN A 113 -16.29 -0.98 3.75
C ASN A 113 -14.83 -0.98 4.24
N ALA A 114 -13.87 -0.88 3.33
CA ALA A 114 -12.44 -0.77 3.62
C ALA A 114 -11.76 0.10 2.55
N ILE A 115 -10.54 0.57 2.82
CA ILE A 115 -9.71 1.23 1.81
C ILE A 115 -9.06 0.16 0.94
N SER A 116 -9.10 0.33 -0.38
CA SER A 116 -8.43 -0.53 -1.34
C SER A 116 -7.05 0.04 -1.70
N GLU A 117 -6.00 -0.76 -1.55
CA GLU A 117 -4.64 -0.40 -1.93
C GLU A 117 -4.10 -1.38 -2.97
N ALA A 118 -3.55 -0.87 -4.09
CA ALA A 118 -2.80 -1.69 -5.04
C ALA A 118 -1.29 -1.66 -4.71
N SER A 119 -0.67 -2.83 -4.70
CA SER A 119 0.78 -3.01 -4.50
C SER A 119 1.35 -4.01 -5.50
N GLY A 120 2.67 -3.92 -5.72
CA GLY A 120 3.41 -4.89 -6.51
C GLY A 120 3.50 -4.52 -8.00
N GLY A 121 4.71 -4.58 -8.55
CA GLY A 121 4.93 -4.40 -9.99
C GLY A 121 4.49 -3.07 -10.64
N VAL A 122 4.13 -2.05 -9.85
CA VAL A 122 3.66 -0.76 -10.39
C VAL A 122 4.82 0.02 -11.03
N THR A 123 4.65 0.38 -12.30
CA THR A 123 5.58 1.17 -13.12
C THR A 123 4.87 2.41 -13.68
N LEU A 124 5.64 3.35 -14.22
CA LEU A 124 5.06 4.52 -14.89
C LEU A 124 4.17 4.12 -16.08
N GLU A 125 4.46 3.01 -16.77
CA GLU A 125 3.66 2.57 -17.91
C GLU A 125 2.33 1.90 -17.52
N ASN A 126 2.22 1.34 -16.32
CA ASN A 126 1.02 0.61 -15.89
C ASN A 126 0.19 1.34 -14.81
N ILE A 127 0.75 2.36 -14.13
CA ILE A 127 0.10 3.02 -13.00
C ILE A 127 -1.26 3.63 -13.35
N GLU A 128 -1.43 4.11 -14.58
CA GLU A 128 -2.72 4.62 -15.06
C GLU A 128 -3.78 3.51 -15.11
N LYS A 129 -3.43 2.32 -15.61
CA LYS A 129 -4.33 1.17 -15.63
C LYS A 129 -4.70 0.70 -14.22
N VAL A 130 -3.73 0.74 -13.30
CA VAL A 130 -3.98 0.45 -11.88
C VAL A 130 -4.96 1.47 -11.29
N ALA A 131 -4.78 2.77 -11.56
CA ALA A 131 -5.69 3.80 -11.08
C ALA A 131 -7.11 3.68 -11.69
N MET A 132 -7.21 3.22 -12.95
CA MET A 132 -8.49 2.98 -13.62
C MET A 132 -9.36 1.92 -12.95
N THR A 133 -8.78 0.99 -12.19
CA THR A 133 -9.55 -0.05 -11.49
C THR A 133 -10.42 0.52 -10.37
N GLY A 134 -10.12 1.75 -9.93
CA GLY A 134 -10.84 2.46 -8.88
C GLY A 134 -10.24 2.28 -7.48
N VAL A 135 -9.02 1.76 -7.36
CA VAL A 135 -8.33 1.69 -6.06
C VAL A 135 -8.13 3.06 -5.43
N ASP A 136 -8.21 3.13 -4.11
CA ASP A 136 -8.04 4.37 -3.35
C ASP A 136 -6.56 4.77 -3.24
N VAL A 137 -5.69 3.78 -3.11
CA VAL A 137 -4.25 3.97 -2.87
C VAL A 137 -3.43 3.08 -3.82
N ILE A 138 -2.29 3.59 -4.27
CA ILE A 138 -1.30 2.83 -5.05
C ILE A 138 0.06 2.99 -4.38
N SER A 139 0.61 1.92 -3.81
CA SER A 139 1.94 1.94 -3.21
C SER A 139 3.03 1.56 -4.21
N VAL A 140 3.99 2.47 -4.37
CA VAL A 140 5.03 2.35 -5.40
C VAL A 140 6.41 2.32 -4.75
N GLY A 141 6.99 1.12 -4.66
CA GLY A 141 8.34 0.93 -4.12
C GLY A 141 9.42 1.68 -4.91
N ALA A 142 9.27 1.73 -6.25
CA ALA A 142 10.26 2.32 -7.15
C ALA A 142 10.58 3.79 -6.83
N LEU A 143 9.65 4.52 -6.18
CA LEU A 143 9.82 5.92 -5.75
C LEU A 143 11.02 6.14 -4.81
N THR A 144 11.53 5.09 -4.16
CA THR A 144 12.64 5.22 -3.19
C THR A 144 13.79 4.26 -3.43
N HIS A 145 13.59 3.11 -4.09
CA HIS A 145 14.69 2.14 -4.32
C HIS A 145 15.09 1.95 -5.79
N GLN A 146 14.39 2.59 -6.74
CA GLN A 146 14.72 2.56 -8.18
C GLN A 146 14.63 3.99 -8.74
N ILE A 147 15.50 4.87 -8.23
CA ILE A 147 15.54 6.28 -8.60
C ILE A 147 16.82 6.65 -9.33
N GLU A 148 16.69 7.60 -10.25
CA GLU A 148 17.82 8.33 -10.82
C GLU A 148 17.94 9.67 -10.09
N SER A 149 19.17 10.05 -9.73
CA SER A 149 19.42 11.34 -9.08
C SER A 149 19.30 12.47 -10.10
N ILE A 150 18.75 13.61 -9.66
CA ILE A 150 18.72 14.83 -10.47
C ILE A 150 20.16 15.35 -10.61
N ASP A 151 20.56 15.69 -11.83
CA ASP A 151 21.87 16.28 -12.11
C ASP A 151 21.93 17.73 -11.60
N ILE A 152 22.85 18.02 -10.68
CA ILE A 152 22.99 19.31 -10.00
C ILE A 152 24.49 19.62 -9.84
N SER A 153 24.91 20.80 -10.30
CA SER A 153 26.29 21.31 -10.16
C SER A 153 26.35 22.63 -9.35
N LEU A 154 27.52 22.93 -8.78
CA LEU A 154 27.85 24.20 -8.14
C LEU A 154 29.07 24.80 -8.84
N ASP A 155 28.89 25.92 -9.52
CA ASP A 155 29.99 26.68 -10.14
C ASP A 155 30.47 27.78 -9.18
N VAL A 156 31.78 27.97 -9.10
CA VAL A 156 32.42 28.99 -8.26
C VAL A 156 33.19 29.95 -9.16
N GLU A 157 32.91 31.25 -9.05
CA GLU A 157 33.66 32.34 -9.69
C GLU A 157 34.76 32.89 -8.77
#